data_AF-B7Q378-F1
#
_entry.id   AF-B7Q378-F1
#
_cell.length_a   1.000
_cell.length_b   1.000
_cell.length_c   1.000
_cell.angle_alpha   90.00
_cell.angle_beta   90.00
_cell.angle_gamma   90.00
#
_symmetry.space_group_name_H-M   'P 1'
#
loop_
_entity.id
_entity.type
_entity.pdbx_description
1 polymer ?
#
loop_
_entity_poly.entity_id
_entity_poly.type
_entity_poly.pdbx_seq_one_letter_code
_entity_poly.pdbx_strand_id
1 'polypeptide(L)'
;MAGFKTGVCALLLATSVSVVRAQGTREFEKQVDSTETPPSGTSLTRCYGKYGCFSVGEPFLSIHRPLNLYPLPPEALGVQFLLRTRRNNEFYQRLKSGDADSFADSKFDSTRPTMFIIHGYLEHGYQKWIPVSRGSRHHNGHHR
;
A
#
# COMPACT_ATOMS: atom_id res chain seq x y z
N MET A 1 11.26 83.35 13.13
CA MET A 1 9.90 83.53 12.60
C MET A 1 9.21 82.18 12.66
N ALA A 2 8.43 81.93 13.71
CA ALA A 2 7.80 80.65 13.99
C ALA A 2 6.37 80.65 13.40
N GLY A 3 6.13 79.71 12.48
CA GLY A 3 4.85 79.55 11.78
C GLY A 3 3.84 78.79 12.63
N PHE A 4 2.66 79.38 12.74
CA PHE A 4 1.45 78.87 13.37
C PHE A 4 0.69 77.98 12.38
N LYS A 5 0.12 76.86 12.85
CA LYS A 5 -1.28 76.39 12.68
C LYS A 5 -1.38 74.86 12.64
N THR A 6 -1.93 74.35 13.73
CA THR A 6 -2.54 73.03 13.91
C THR A 6 -3.61 72.78 12.86
N GLY A 7 -3.48 71.71 12.10
CA GLY A 7 -4.51 71.17 11.21
C GLY A 7 -4.83 69.74 11.62
N VAL A 8 -5.97 69.54 12.26
CA VAL A 8 -6.62 68.25 12.44
C VAL A 8 -6.98 67.74 11.05
N CYS A 9 -6.43 66.59 10.64
CA CYS A 9 -6.97 65.86 9.48
C CYS A 9 -7.36 64.47 9.97
N ALA A 10 -8.66 64.24 9.87
CA ALA A 10 -9.38 63.15 10.50
C ALA A 10 -8.91 61.79 10.01
N LEU A 11 -8.89 60.86 10.98
CA LEU A 11 -8.87 59.43 10.78
C LEU A 11 -9.90 59.01 9.73
N LEU A 12 -9.44 58.39 8.65
CA LEU A 12 -10.18 57.39 7.90
C LEU A 12 -9.21 56.25 7.54
N LEU A 13 -8.87 55.45 8.56
CA LEU A 13 -8.36 54.09 8.33
C LEU A 13 -9.55 53.26 7.84
N ALA A 14 -9.74 53.21 6.53
CA ALA A 14 -10.63 52.25 5.90
C ALA A 14 -10.00 50.85 6.01
N THR A 15 -10.25 50.16 7.11
CA THR A 15 -10.02 48.72 7.21
C THR A 15 -11.08 48.03 6.36
N SER A 16 -10.71 47.62 5.15
CA SER A 16 -11.57 46.74 4.34
C SER A 16 -11.61 45.38 5.01
N VAL A 17 -12.54 45.19 5.94
CA VAL A 17 -12.95 43.86 6.43
C VAL A 17 -13.59 43.16 5.25
N SER A 18 -12.82 42.32 4.56
CA SER A 18 -13.38 41.41 3.58
C SER A 18 -14.12 40.31 4.34
N VAL A 19 -15.44 40.42 4.41
CA VAL A 19 -16.31 39.33 4.83
C VAL A 19 -16.19 38.23 3.77
N VAL A 20 -15.28 37.29 3.97
CA VAL A 20 -15.26 36.04 3.21
C VAL A 20 -16.41 35.20 3.73
N ARG A 21 -17.49 35.12 2.96
CA ARG A 21 -18.52 34.09 3.16
C ARG A 21 -17.86 32.74 2.83
N ALA A 22 -17.53 31.97 3.85
CA ALA A 22 -17.26 30.55 3.69
C ALA A 22 -18.57 29.88 3.22
N GLN A 23 -18.67 29.63 1.92
CA GLN A 23 -19.72 28.78 1.37
C GLN A 23 -19.44 27.35 1.85
N GLY A 24 -20.46 26.73 2.41
CA GLY A 24 -20.40 25.44 3.09
C GLY A 24 -19.72 24.36 2.26
N THR A 25 -19.16 23.41 3.00
CA THR A 25 -18.66 22.13 2.50
C THR A 25 -19.70 21.52 1.55
N ARG A 26 -19.43 21.58 0.25
CA ARG A 26 -20.08 20.65 -0.69
C ARG A 26 -19.61 19.27 -0.27
N GLU A 27 -20.54 18.51 0.27
CA GLU A 27 -20.45 17.07 0.42
C GLU A 27 -19.97 16.53 -0.92
N PHE A 28 -18.77 15.95 -0.94
CA PHE A 28 -18.35 15.11 -2.04
C PHE A 28 -19.11 13.80 -1.87
N GLU A 29 -20.42 13.83 -2.12
CA GLU A 29 -21.16 12.64 -2.49
C GLU A 29 -20.51 12.16 -3.79
N LYS A 30 -19.62 11.18 -3.64
CA LYS A 30 -19.13 10.41 -4.76
C LYS A 30 -20.31 9.61 -5.27
N GLN A 31 -21.09 10.25 -6.14
CA GLN A 31 -22.17 9.62 -6.89
C GLN A 31 -21.58 8.44 -7.65
N VAL A 32 -21.84 7.24 -7.14
CA VAL A 32 -21.76 6.02 -7.93
C VAL A 32 -22.96 6.09 -8.87
N ASP A 33 -22.74 6.72 -10.02
CA ASP A 33 -23.70 6.70 -11.12
C ASP A 33 -23.84 5.24 -11.57
N SER A 34 -24.90 4.62 -11.08
CA SER A 34 -25.31 3.27 -11.40
C SER A 34 -26.22 3.32 -12.62
N THR A 35 -25.74 3.90 -13.73
CA THR A 35 -26.50 3.97 -14.98
C THR A 35 -25.62 4.01 -16.23
N GLU A 36 -24.62 3.13 -16.29
CA GLU A 36 -24.22 2.56 -17.59
C GLU A 36 -24.62 1.09 -17.61
N THR A 37 -25.72 0.81 -18.30
CA THR A 37 -25.92 -0.52 -18.91
C THR A 37 -24.68 -0.78 -19.76
N PRO A 38 -23.92 -1.88 -19.56
CA PRO A 38 -22.73 -2.11 -20.36
C PRO A 38 -23.15 -2.18 -21.83
N PRO A 39 -22.68 -1.26 -22.69
CA PRO A 39 -22.71 -1.56 -24.10
C PRO A 39 -21.88 -2.83 -24.27
N SER A 40 -22.46 -3.84 -24.92
CA SER A 40 -21.81 -5.10 -25.28
C SER A 40 -20.31 -4.90 -25.59
N GLY A 41 -19.44 -5.24 -24.63
CA GLY A 41 -18.04 -4.81 -24.60
C GLY A 41 -17.43 -4.90 -23.20
N THR A 42 -17.40 -6.10 -22.62
CA THR A 42 -16.83 -6.35 -21.30
C THR A 42 -15.35 -5.97 -21.25
N SER A 43 -14.96 -5.05 -20.38
CA SER A 43 -13.54 -4.79 -20.15
C SER A 43 -12.92 -6.08 -19.59
N LEU A 44 -12.04 -6.69 -20.38
CA LEU A 44 -11.32 -7.91 -19.98
C LEU A 44 -10.18 -7.60 -19.01
N THR A 45 -10.09 -6.39 -18.47
CA THR A 45 -8.95 -5.89 -17.71
C THR A 45 -9.39 -5.10 -16.48
N ARG A 46 -8.73 -5.33 -15.34
CA ARG A 46 -8.96 -4.64 -14.05
C ARG A 46 -7.65 -4.22 -13.40
N CYS A 47 -7.59 -3.00 -12.84
CA CYS A 47 -6.36 -2.43 -12.27
C CYS A 47 -6.39 -2.32 -10.74
N TYR A 48 -5.24 -2.55 -10.10
CA TYR A 48 -5.03 -2.51 -8.66
C TYR A 48 -3.87 -1.57 -8.30
N GLY A 49 -4.06 -0.26 -8.43
CA GLY A 49 -3.09 0.76 -8.02
C GLY A 49 -1.65 0.47 -8.48
N LYS A 50 -0.71 0.38 -7.53
CA LYS A 50 0.71 0.09 -7.78
C LYS A 50 1.00 -1.30 -8.38
N TYR A 51 0.01 -2.21 -8.39
CA TYR A 51 0.15 -3.57 -8.90
C TYR A 51 -0.25 -3.71 -10.38
N GLY A 52 -0.66 -2.61 -11.02
CA GLY A 52 -1.00 -2.61 -12.44
C GLY A 52 -2.33 -3.26 -12.75
N CYS A 53 -2.50 -3.73 -13.99
CA CYS A 53 -3.76 -4.25 -14.51
C CYS A 53 -3.66 -5.72 -14.90
N PHE A 54 -4.71 -6.47 -14.59
CA PHE A 54 -4.83 -7.90 -14.83
C PHE A 54 -5.94 -8.16 -15.83
N SER A 55 -5.63 -8.94 -16.87
CA SER A 55 -6.62 -9.33 -17.86
C SER A 55 -7.17 -10.74 -17.58
N VAL A 56 -8.47 -10.92 -17.79
CA VAL A 56 -9.14 -12.23 -17.84
C VAL A 56 -9.34 -12.73 -19.28
N GLY A 57 -8.82 -12.01 -20.27
CA GLY A 57 -8.72 -12.50 -21.65
C GLY A 57 -7.52 -13.41 -21.86
N GLU A 58 -7.21 -13.71 -23.12
CA GLU A 58 -5.97 -14.38 -23.52
C GLU A 58 -4.74 -13.61 -22.99
N PRO A 59 -3.67 -14.27 -22.49
CA PRO A 59 -3.43 -15.72 -22.45
C PRO A 59 -3.94 -16.43 -21.18
N PHE A 60 -4.65 -15.71 -20.30
CA PHE A 60 -5.12 -16.26 -19.04
C PHE A 60 -6.41 -17.09 -19.21
N LEU A 61 -7.17 -16.81 -20.28
CA LEU A 61 -8.23 -17.65 -20.78
C LEU A 61 -7.63 -18.74 -21.68
N SER A 62 -7.94 -20.01 -21.45
CA SER A 62 -7.56 -21.11 -22.35
C SER A 62 -8.43 -22.34 -22.08
N ILE A 63 -8.34 -23.37 -22.93
CA ILE A 63 -9.03 -24.66 -22.70
C ILE A 63 -8.62 -25.33 -21.38
N HIS A 64 -7.40 -25.06 -20.88
CA HIS A 64 -6.89 -25.60 -19.62
C HIS A 64 -7.26 -24.72 -18.42
N ARG A 65 -7.80 -23.51 -18.66
CA ARG A 65 -8.27 -22.55 -17.65
C ARG A 65 -9.65 -22.03 -18.05
N PRO A 66 -10.68 -22.89 -18.02
CA PRO A 66 -12.02 -22.54 -18.50
C PRO A 66 -12.74 -21.53 -17.61
N LEU A 67 -12.30 -21.42 -16.34
CA LEU A 67 -12.77 -20.41 -15.40
C LEU A 67 -11.64 -19.40 -15.19
N ASN A 68 -11.81 -18.22 -15.76
CA ASN A 68 -10.88 -17.12 -15.57
C ASN A 68 -11.55 -15.98 -14.81
N LEU A 69 -11.13 -15.79 -13.57
CA LEU A 69 -11.65 -14.77 -12.67
C LEU A 69 -10.56 -13.76 -12.36
N TYR A 70 -10.96 -12.52 -12.09
CA TYR A 70 -10.02 -11.53 -11.59
C TYR A 70 -9.41 -11.99 -10.26
N PRO A 71 -8.11 -11.73 -10.02
CA PRO A 71 -7.53 -11.87 -8.69
C PRO A 71 -8.35 -11.07 -7.67
N LEU A 72 -8.39 -11.53 -6.42
CA LEU A 72 -8.95 -10.74 -5.34
C LEU A 72 -8.17 -9.42 -5.19
N PRO A 73 -8.81 -8.33 -4.75
CA PRO A 73 -8.12 -7.07 -4.52
C PRO A 73 -7.00 -7.25 -3.47
N PRO A 74 -5.88 -6.52 -3.58
CA PRO A 74 -4.72 -6.67 -2.69
C PRO A 74 -5.06 -6.60 -1.19
N GLU A 75 -6.01 -5.73 -0.83
CA GLU A 75 -6.47 -5.54 0.55
C GLU A 75 -7.19 -6.76 1.10
N ALA A 76 -7.88 -7.52 0.23
CA ALA A 76 -8.58 -8.75 0.60
C ALA A 76 -7.66 -9.99 0.63
N LEU A 77 -6.52 -9.95 -0.09
CA LEU A 77 -5.55 -11.06 -0.08
C LEU A 77 -4.82 -11.19 1.26
N GLY A 78 -4.71 -10.11 2.03
CA GLY A 78 -4.08 -10.15 3.35
C GLY A 78 -2.62 -10.60 3.33
N VAL A 79 -1.88 -10.31 2.24
CA VAL A 79 -0.48 -10.72 2.05
C VAL A 79 0.39 -10.12 3.16
N GLN A 80 1.19 -10.96 3.80
CA GLN A 80 2.10 -10.57 4.88
C GLN A 80 3.54 -10.99 4.55
N PHE A 81 4.48 -10.07 4.74
CA PHE A 81 5.90 -10.35 4.63
C PHE A 81 6.47 -10.59 6.03
N LEU A 82 6.78 -11.85 6.35
CA LEU A 82 7.27 -12.27 7.66
C LEU A 82 8.78 -12.51 7.58
N LEU A 83 9.58 -11.55 8.04
CA LEU A 83 11.03 -11.63 8.05
C LEU A 83 11.50 -12.52 9.20
N ARG A 84 12.30 -13.54 8.88
CA ARG A 84 13.14 -14.27 9.84
C ARG A 84 14.60 -14.09 9.47
N THR A 85 15.44 -13.95 10.49
CA THR A 85 16.88 -13.81 10.31
C THR A 85 17.61 -14.69 11.32
N ARG A 86 18.89 -14.99 11.07
CA ARG A 86 19.72 -15.69 12.07
C ARG A 86 19.83 -14.93 13.40
N ARG A 87 19.63 -13.60 13.39
CA ARG A 87 19.63 -12.74 14.58
C ARG A 87 18.30 -12.77 15.35
N ASN A 88 17.21 -13.20 14.69
CA ASN A 88 15.89 -13.30 15.28
C ASN A 88 15.18 -14.52 14.67
N ASN A 89 15.54 -15.70 15.19
CA ASN A 89 15.10 -16.98 14.65
C ASN A 89 13.73 -17.40 15.19
N GLU A 90 13.46 -17.11 16.45
CA GLU A 90 12.25 -17.54 17.15
C GLU A 90 11.01 -16.79 16.66
N PHE A 91 11.10 -15.47 16.54
CA PHE A 91 9.98 -14.60 16.19
C PHE A 91 10.20 -13.92 14.84
N TYR A 92 9.13 -13.82 14.04
CA TYR A 92 9.18 -13.06 12.80
C TYR A 92 9.02 -11.55 13.06
N GLN A 93 9.56 -10.73 12.17
CA GLN A 93 9.25 -9.29 12.08
C GLN A 93 8.37 -9.05 10.85
N ARG A 94 7.29 -8.29 11.00
CA ARG A 94 6.40 -7.97 9.86
C ARG A 94 6.98 -6.81 9.08
N LEU A 95 7.26 -7.04 7.79
CA LEU A 95 7.66 -6.00 6.84
C LEU A 95 6.43 -5.49 6.08
N LYS A 96 6.44 -4.21 5.72
CA LYS A 96 5.37 -3.56 4.96
C LYS A 96 5.90 -3.14 3.59
N SER A 97 5.21 -3.55 2.53
CA SER A 97 5.59 -3.21 1.15
C SER A 97 5.44 -1.71 0.90
N GLY A 98 6.54 -1.05 0.52
CA GLY A 98 6.57 0.40 0.25
C GLY A 98 6.78 1.27 1.49
N ASP A 99 7.02 0.67 2.65
CA ASP A 99 7.33 1.37 3.90
C ASP A 99 8.80 1.09 4.25
N ALA A 100 9.68 2.06 3.94
CA ALA A 100 11.12 1.94 4.13
C ALA A 100 11.51 1.82 5.62
N ASP A 101 10.76 2.46 6.50
CA ASP A 101 10.99 2.42 7.95
C ASP A 101 10.78 1.00 8.47
N SER A 102 9.78 0.28 7.94
CA SER A 102 9.57 -1.14 8.30
C SER A 102 10.78 -2.03 7.99
N PHE A 103 11.58 -1.70 6.98
CA PHE A 103 12.83 -2.41 6.68
C PHE A 103 13.97 -1.92 7.57
N ALA A 104 14.11 -0.62 7.78
CA ALA A 104 15.16 -0.01 8.59
C ALA A 104 15.08 -0.44 10.07
N ASP A 105 13.87 -0.54 10.62
CA ASP A 105 13.61 -0.95 12.00
C ASP A 105 13.74 -2.48 12.21
N SER A 106 13.80 -3.24 11.12
CA SER A 106 13.90 -4.69 11.16
C SER A 106 15.35 -5.17 11.29
N LYS A 107 15.53 -6.49 11.42
CA LYS A 107 16.85 -7.13 11.34
C LYS A 107 17.23 -7.50 9.90
N PHE A 108 16.55 -6.93 8.90
CA PHE A 108 16.93 -7.09 7.50
C PHE A 108 18.37 -6.59 7.28
N ASP A 109 19.10 -7.27 6.41
CA ASP A 109 20.49 -6.96 6.10
C ASP A 109 20.66 -7.13 4.59
N SER A 110 20.70 -6.01 3.87
CA SER A 110 20.80 -5.99 2.41
C SER A 110 22.12 -6.56 1.88
N THR A 111 23.12 -6.73 2.74
CA THR A 111 24.41 -7.35 2.37
C THR A 111 24.34 -8.88 2.33
N ARG A 112 23.26 -9.47 2.84
CA ARG A 112 23.07 -10.92 2.91
C ARG A 112 22.09 -11.43 1.86
N PRO A 113 22.25 -12.68 1.38
CA PRO A 113 21.27 -13.30 0.51
C PRO A 113 19.88 -13.34 1.16
N THR A 114 18.85 -12.95 0.40
CA THR A 114 17.45 -12.98 0.82
C THR A 114 16.72 -14.08 0.08
N MET A 115 15.97 -14.91 0.81
CA MET A 115 15.17 -16.00 0.25
C MET A 115 13.70 -15.79 0.60
N PHE A 116 12.82 -15.89 -0.39
CA PHE A 116 11.37 -15.87 -0.20
C PHE A 116 10.85 -17.31 -0.10
N ILE A 117 9.92 -17.52 0.83
CA ILE A 117 9.21 -18.78 0.98
C ILE A 117 7.72 -18.44 0.89
N ILE A 118 7.05 -19.02 -0.10
CA ILE A 118 5.65 -18.75 -0.41
C ILE A 118 4.91 -20.07 -0.28
N HIS A 119 3.89 -20.11 0.56
CA HIS A 119 3.06 -21.30 0.73
C HIS A 119 2.06 -21.44 -0.41
N GLY A 120 1.48 -22.64 -0.54
CA GLY A 120 0.59 -22.98 -1.64
C GLY A 120 -0.86 -23.22 -1.21
N TYR A 121 -1.47 -24.16 -1.94
CA TYR A 121 -2.86 -24.57 -1.83
C TYR A 121 -3.31 -24.85 -0.39
N LEU A 122 -4.36 -24.14 0.06
CA LEU A 122 -4.98 -24.26 1.39
C LEU A 122 -4.06 -24.04 2.61
N GLU A 123 -2.81 -23.64 2.40
CA GLU A 123 -1.86 -23.40 3.48
C GLU A 123 -1.82 -21.92 3.90
N HIS A 124 -1.04 -21.64 4.95
CA HIS A 124 -0.77 -20.31 5.46
C HIS A 124 0.71 -20.16 5.87
N GLY A 125 1.20 -18.93 6.05
CA GLY A 125 2.61 -18.63 6.36
C GLY A 125 3.16 -19.12 7.70
N TYR A 126 2.45 -19.99 8.43
CA TYR A 126 2.86 -20.53 9.73
C TYR A 126 2.95 -22.07 9.73
N GLN A 127 3.07 -22.69 8.54
CA GLN A 127 3.24 -24.14 8.43
C GLN A 127 4.57 -24.61 9.03
N LYS A 128 4.58 -25.84 9.55
CA LYS A 128 5.78 -26.47 10.16
C LYS A 128 6.93 -26.67 9.17
N TRP A 129 6.62 -26.84 7.88
CA TRP A 129 7.64 -27.02 6.84
C TRP A 129 8.36 -25.72 6.49
N ILE A 130 7.76 -24.56 6.80
CA ILE A 130 8.41 -23.27 6.61
C ILE A 130 9.61 -23.23 7.57
N PRO A 131 10.85 -23.20 7.04
CA PRO A 131 12.05 -23.25 7.83
C PRO A 131 12.06 -22.12 8.85
N VAL A 132 12.18 -22.51 10.11
CA VAL A 132 12.72 -21.64 11.14
C VAL A 132 14.22 -21.59 10.87
N SER A 133 14.81 -20.40 10.78
CA SER A 133 16.24 -20.17 10.57
C SER A 133 17.12 -20.73 11.70
N ARG A 134 17.12 -22.06 11.92
CA ARG A 134 18.00 -22.72 12.87
C ARG A 134 19.42 -22.38 12.46
N GLY A 135 20.12 -21.63 13.33
CA GLY A 135 21.51 -21.29 13.13
C GLY A 135 22.26 -22.55 12.72
N SER A 136 22.98 -22.47 11.61
CA SER A 136 23.65 -23.59 10.96
C SER A 136 24.33 -24.49 11.98
N ARG A 137 23.67 -25.59 12.39
CA ARG A 137 24.40 -26.76 12.84
C ARG A 137 24.88 -27.42 11.57
N HIS A 138 26.10 -27.07 11.17
CA HIS A 138 26.95 -28.02 10.47
C HIS A 138 27.03 -29.25 11.37
N HIS A 139 26.13 -30.20 11.20
CA HIS A 139 26.39 -31.56 11.63
C HIS A 139 27.39 -32.15 10.62
N ASN A 140 28.67 -31.81 10.82
CA ASN A 140 29.73 -32.65 10.33
C ASN A 140 29.81 -33.84 11.30
N GLY A 141 28.93 -34.82 11.10
CA GLY A 141 28.78 -35.98 11.96
C GLY A 141 28.70 -37.22 11.10
N HIS A 142 29.86 -37.85 10.94
CA HIS A 142 30.09 -39.21 10.43
C HIS A 142 28.83 -40.10 10.42
N HIS A 143 28.40 -40.50 9.22
CA HIS A 143 27.63 -41.72 9.04
C HIS A 143 28.61 -42.88 8.87
N ARG A 144 28.51 -43.86 9.78
CA ARG A 144 29.03 -45.22 9.58
C ARG A 144 28.25 -45.91 8.47
#